data_AF-A0A543F6L1-F1
#
_entry.id   AF-A0A543F6L1-F1
#
_cell.length_a   1.000
_cell.length_b   1.000
_cell.length_c   1.000
_cell.angle_alpha   90.00
_cell.angle_beta   90.00
_cell.angle_gamma   90.00
#
_symmetry.space_group_name_H-M   'P 1'
#
loop_
_entity.id
_entity.type
_entity.pdbx_description
1 polymer ?
#
loop_
_entity_poly.entity_id
_entity_poly.type
_entity_poly.pdbx_seq_one_letter_code
_entity_poly.pdbx_strand_id
1 'polypeptide(L)'
;MLYSQESPGVRRAEPVGALATAVALFAAIGAAANLVGLLVLAFGFFPDPGRYDDSLAVSTALGTLLLVCALGYGAVLTVRGDEDGRFTVLVAAGVWTVVGVAGLFAALLGYRSEYGIHWSEEGGLAVDIATSTAGLVGSVTAMVHGDWLVNLTGSVLPAVIVILAVSATPSAAPSPSTPPPGGGTPIDEVVASPTAGGPVPDADSRPTAKWRRLIRRRAAR
;
A
#
# COMPACT_ATOMS: atom_id res chain seq x y z
N MET A 1 -15.04 37.44 16.81
CA MET A 1 -14.19 36.49 16.06
C MET A 1 -13.53 35.57 17.09
N LEU A 2 -14.13 34.41 17.32
CA LEU A 2 -13.56 33.38 18.18
C LEU A 2 -12.60 32.56 17.32
N TYR A 3 -11.31 32.64 17.63
CA TYR A 3 -10.32 31.71 17.09
C TYR A 3 -10.62 30.33 17.69
N SER A 4 -11.14 29.41 16.87
CA SER A 4 -11.06 27.98 17.17
C SER A 4 -9.58 27.61 17.19
N GLN A 5 -9.03 27.48 18.39
CA GLN A 5 -7.81 26.73 18.62
C GLN A 5 -8.13 25.26 18.32
N GLU A 6 -7.86 24.82 17.09
CA GLU A 6 -7.58 23.42 16.85
C GLU A 6 -6.30 23.10 17.61
N SER A 7 -6.48 22.58 18.82
CA SER A 7 -5.44 21.94 19.58
C SER A 7 -4.84 20.85 18.68
N PRO A 8 -3.52 20.84 18.40
CA PRO A 8 -2.88 19.73 17.72
C PRO A 8 -2.94 18.55 18.67
N GLY A 9 -4.08 17.87 18.68
CA GLY A 9 -4.26 16.59 19.31
C GLY A 9 -3.18 15.71 18.73
N VAL A 10 -2.18 15.44 19.56
CA VAL A 10 -1.27 14.32 19.40
C VAL A 10 -2.17 13.12 19.16
N ARG A 11 -2.38 12.75 17.87
CA ARG A 11 -2.93 11.45 17.52
C ARG A 11 -1.93 10.47 18.09
N ARG A 12 -2.20 10.02 19.31
CA ARG A 12 -1.57 8.80 19.83
C ARG A 12 -1.80 7.78 18.73
N ALA A 13 -0.71 7.26 18.17
CA ALA A 13 -0.76 6.10 17.32
C ALA A 13 -1.55 5.05 18.09
N GLU A 14 -2.77 4.76 17.63
CA GLU A 14 -3.48 3.60 18.14
C GLU A 14 -2.56 2.39 17.96
N PRO A 15 -2.61 1.41 18.88
CA PRO A 15 -1.88 0.17 18.69
C PRO A 15 -2.23 -0.37 17.31
N VAL A 16 -1.22 -0.38 16.42
CA VAL A 16 -1.32 -0.92 15.06
C VAL A 16 -1.95 -2.29 15.20
N GLY A 17 -3.17 -2.47 14.70
CA GLY A 17 -3.93 -3.69 14.90
C GLY A 17 -3.09 -4.91 14.54
N ALA A 18 -3.29 -6.04 15.24
CA ALA A 18 -2.52 -7.28 15.02
C ALA A 18 -2.44 -7.65 13.53
N LEU A 19 -3.51 -7.35 12.78
CA LEU A 19 -3.61 -7.59 11.35
C LEU A 19 -2.70 -6.65 10.52
N ALA A 20 -2.61 -5.36 10.85
CA ALA A 20 -1.67 -4.44 10.20
C ALA A 20 -0.21 -4.81 10.48
N THR A 21 0.09 -5.30 11.69
CA THR A 21 1.40 -5.85 12.02
C THR A 21 1.72 -7.09 11.19
N ALA A 22 0.75 -7.99 11.01
CA ALA A 22 0.90 -9.16 10.15
C ALA A 22 1.13 -8.76 8.67
N VAL A 23 0.36 -7.81 8.13
CA VAL A 23 0.57 -7.29 6.77
C VAL A 23 1.98 -6.75 6.60
N ALA A 24 2.45 -5.92 7.53
CA ALA A 24 3.80 -5.36 7.47
C ALA A 24 4.89 -6.43 7.55
N LEU A 25 4.73 -7.43 8.43
CA LEU A 25 5.66 -8.53 8.58
C LEU A 25 5.76 -9.37 7.30
N PHE A 26 4.62 -9.79 6.75
CA PHE A 26 4.58 -10.59 5.53
C PHE A 26 5.06 -9.79 4.30
N ALA A 27 4.77 -8.50 4.22
CA ALA A 27 5.32 -7.62 3.20
C ALA A 27 6.86 -7.53 3.31
N ALA A 28 7.41 -7.41 4.52
CA ALA A 28 8.85 -7.42 4.74
C ALA A 28 9.50 -8.76 4.34
N ILE A 29 8.85 -9.89 4.67
CA ILE A 29 9.29 -11.22 4.21
C ILE A 29 9.25 -11.30 2.68
N GLY A 30 8.18 -10.80 2.04
CA GLY A 30 8.07 -10.71 0.59
C GLY A 30 9.18 -9.87 -0.04
N ALA A 31 9.51 -8.74 0.56
CA ALA A 31 10.63 -7.89 0.10
C ALA A 31 11.97 -8.63 0.23
N ALA A 32 12.21 -9.32 1.35
CA ALA A 32 13.41 -10.13 1.54
C ALA A 32 13.52 -11.28 0.52
N ALA A 33 12.41 -11.99 0.26
CA ALA A 33 12.37 -13.04 -0.75
C ALA A 33 12.72 -12.51 -2.16
N ASN A 34 12.16 -11.37 -2.55
CA ASN A 34 12.50 -10.71 -3.81
C ASN A 34 13.97 -10.26 -3.86
N LEU A 35 14.52 -9.77 -2.75
CA LEU A 35 15.94 -9.42 -2.68
C LEU A 35 16.84 -10.64 -2.86
N VAL A 36 16.50 -11.77 -2.24
CA VAL A 36 17.22 -13.04 -2.44
C VAL A 36 17.15 -13.48 -3.91
N GLY A 37 15.98 -13.43 -4.54
CA GLY A 37 15.85 -13.72 -5.96
C GLY A 37 16.71 -12.82 -6.84
N LEU A 38 16.70 -11.52 -6.57
CA LEU A 38 17.53 -10.55 -7.29
C LEU A 38 19.03 -10.87 -7.16
N LEU A 39 19.47 -11.26 -5.95
CA LEU A 39 20.85 -11.67 -5.72
C LEU A 39 21.19 -12.95 -6.50
N VAL A 40 20.32 -13.97 -6.46
CA VAL A 40 20.51 -15.22 -7.22
C VAL A 40 20.63 -14.92 -8.72
N LEU A 41 19.75 -14.08 -9.27
CA LEU A 41 19.80 -13.67 -10.67
C LEU A 41 21.11 -12.92 -10.98
N ALA A 42 21.51 -11.97 -10.14
CA ALA A 42 22.74 -11.21 -10.34
C ALA A 42 23.98 -12.13 -10.31
N PHE A 43 24.09 -13.03 -9.34
CA PHE A 43 25.19 -13.99 -9.24
C PHE A 43 25.19 -15.02 -10.36
N GLY A 44 24.04 -15.33 -10.97
CA GLY A 44 23.97 -16.16 -12.17
C GLY A 44 24.37 -15.39 -13.43
N PHE A 45 23.96 -14.13 -13.55
CA PHE A 45 24.09 -13.33 -14.77
C PHE A 45 25.50 -12.74 -14.97
N PHE A 46 26.12 -12.19 -13.91
CA PHE A 46 27.42 -11.52 -14.05
C PHE A 46 28.59 -12.44 -14.44
N PRO A 47 28.69 -13.68 -13.93
CA PRO A 47 29.78 -14.58 -14.32
C PRO A 47 29.64 -15.16 -15.72
N ASP A 48 28.41 -15.30 -16.22
CA ASP A 48 28.11 -15.89 -17.52
C ASP A 48 26.87 -15.22 -18.16
N PRO A 49 27.05 -14.08 -18.83
CA PRO A 49 25.93 -13.34 -19.43
C PRO A 49 25.25 -14.11 -20.57
N GLY A 50 25.89 -15.15 -21.14
CA GLY A 50 25.28 -16.00 -22.16
C GLY A 50 24.24 -16.99 -21.61
N ARG A 51 24.15 -17.13 -20.27
CA ARG A 51 23.27 -18.08 -19.60
C ARG A 51 21.80 -17.66 -19.56
N TYR A 52 21.54 -16.36 -19.61
CA TYR A 52 20.20 -15.80 -19.54
C TYR A 52 19.93 -14.93 -20.76
N ASP A 53 18.68 -14.87 -21.21
CA ASP A 53 18.24 -13.83 -22.12
C ASP A 53 18.36 -12.45 -21.44
N ASP A 54 19.24 -11.61 -21.96
CA ASP A 54 19.57 -10.28 -21.42
C ASP A 54 18.31 -9.44 -21.16
N SER A 55 17.36 -9.43 -22.09
CA SER A 55 16.17 -8.57 -21.99
C SER A 55 15.24 -9.06 -20.89
N LEU A 56 15.03 -10.38 -20.83
CA LEU A 56 14.21 -11.01 -19.81
C LEU A 56 14.85 -10.85 -18.42
N ALA A 57 16.16 -11.08 -18.31
CA ALA A 57 16.91 -10.94 -17.07
C ALA A 57 16.86 -9.50 -16.53
N VAL A 58 17.12 -8.50 -17.38
CA VAL A 58 17.07 -7.08 -16.99
C VAL A 58 15.65 -6.67 -16.60
N SER A 59 14.62 -7.07 -17.35
CA SER A 59 13.23 -6.75 -17.01
C SER A 59 12.82 -7.38 -15.67
N THR A 60 13.24 -8.62 -15.42
CA THR A 60 12.94 -9.35 -14.19
C THR A 60 13.66 -8.70 -13.01
N ALA A 61 14.92 -8.31 -13.19
CA ALA A 61 15.69 -7.60 -12.17
C ALA A 61 15.04 -6.26 -11.80
N LEU A 62 14.62 -5.46 -12.79
CA LEU A 62 13.94 -4.18 -12.57
C LEU A 62 12.58 -4.36 -11.89
N GLY A 63 11.77 -5.33 -12.35
CA GLY A 63 10.49 -5.65 -11.72
C GLY A 63 10.65 -6.13 -10.27
N THR A 64 11.67 -6.95 -10.01
CA THR A 64 11.99 -7.44 -8.67
C THR A 64 12.43 -6.30 -7.77
N LEU A 65 13.31 -5.41 -8.24
CA LEU A 65 13.75 -4.24 -7.50
C LEU A 65 12.56 -3.33 -7.14
N LEU A 66 11.66 -3.09 -8.09
CA LEU A 66 10.45 -2.32 -7.86
C LEU A 66 9.56 -2.96 -6.78
N LEU A 67 9.38 -4.29 -6.81
CA LEU A 67 8.65 -5.03 -5.78
C LEU A 67 9.31 -4.93 -4.40
N VAL A 68 10.63 -5.06 -4.32
CA VAL A 68 11.37 -4.89 -3.04
C VAL A 68 11.09 -3.50 -2.47
N CYS A 69 11.21 -2.45 -3.29
CA CYS A 69 10.95 -1.09 -2.86
C CYS A 69 9.49 -0.88 -2.44
N ALA A 70 8.52 -1.37 -3.23
CA ALA A 70 7.10 -1.19 -2.96
C ALA A 70 6.65 -1.95 -1.69
N LEU A 71 7.06 -3.21 -1.54
CA LEU A 71 6.73 -4.02 -0.35
C LEU A 71 7.43 -3.47 0.91
N GLY A 72 8.71 -3.11 0.80
CA GLY A 72 9.46 -2.54 1.92
C GLY A 72 8.91 -1.19 2.37
N TYR A 73 8.63 -0.29 1.42
CA TYR A 73 8.03 1.01 1.70
C TYR A 73 6.62 0.87 2.26
N GLY A 74 5.79 0.02 1.65
CA GLY A 74 4.44 -0.28 2.10
C GLY A 74 4.41 -0.88 3.51
N ALA A 75 5.36 -1.76 3.85
CA ALA A 75 5.51 -2.29 5.20
C ALA A 75 5.81 -1.18 6.23
N VAL A 76 6.75 -0.28 5.91
CA VAL A 76 7.10 0.85 6.79
C VAL A 76 5.90 1.78 7.01
N LEU A 77 5.17 2.12 5.96
CA LEU A 77 3.96 2.93 6.05
C LEU A 77 2.85 2.24 6.87
N THR A 78 2.67 0.93 6.67
CA THR A 78 1.68 0.15 7.43
C THR A 78 1.99 0.16 8.93
N VAL A 79 3.26 0.02 9.32
CA VAL A 79 3.68 0.14 10.74
C VAL A 79 3.46 1.55 11.30
N ARG A 80 3.49 2.58 10.46
CA ARG A 80 3.19 3.97 10.86
C ARG A 80 1.69 4.23 10.98
N GLY A 81 0.84 3.25 10.68
CA GLY A 81 -0.62 3.41 10.66
C GLY A 81 -1.11 4.21 9.46
N ASP A 82 -0.30 4.30 8.39
CA ASP A 82 -0.69 4.95 7.14
C ASP A 82 -1.42 3.94 6.24
N GLU A 83 -2.67 4.27 5.89
CA GLU A 83 -3.53 3.45 5.03
C GLU A 83 -2.93 3.26 3.63
N ASP A 84 -2.16 4.24 3.15
CA ASP A 84 -1.46 4.17 1.85
C ASP A 84 -0.44 3.02 1.84
N GLY A 85 0.11 2.67 3.01
CA GLY A 85 1.01 1.53 3.17
C GLY A 85 0.35 0.21 2.81
N ARG A 86 -0.87 -0.02 3.32
CA ARG A 86 -1.64 -1.23 3.03
C ARG A 86 -1.96 -1.32 1.54
N PHE A 87 -2.41 -0.23 0.92
CA PHE A 87 -2.73 -0.23 -0.50
C PHE A 87 -1.50 -0.49 -1.36
N THR A 88 -0.35 0.08 -0.99
CA THR A 88 0.93 -0.17 -1.67
C THR A 88 1.30 -1.65 -1.60
N VAL A 89 1.20 -2.28 -0.40
CA VAL A 89 1.44 -3.71 -0.22
C VAL A 89 0.46 -4.56 -1.04
N LEU A 90 -0.83 -4.22 -1.01
CA LEU A 90 -1.88 -4.91 -1.75
C LEU A 90 -1.59 -4.92 -3.26
N VAL A 91 -1.26 -3.76 -3.83
CA VAL A 91 -0.98 -3.62 -5.26
C VAL A 91 0.29 -4.39 -5.63
N ALA A 92 1.36 -4.24 -4.86
CA ALA A 92 2.62 -4.95 -5.11
C ALA A 92 2.44 -6.47 -5.05
N ALA A 93 1.81 -6.97 -3.99
CA ALA A 93 1.52 -8.39 -3.84
C ALA A 93 0.56 -8.89 -4.92
N GLY A 94 -0.45 -8.09 -5.31
CA GLY A 94 -1.38 -8.41 -6.39
C GLY A 94 -0.69 -8.58 -7.74
N VAL A 95 0.23 -7.67 -8.10
CA VAL A 95 1.04 -7.81 -9.31
C VAL A 95 1.87 -9.10 -9.27
N TRP A 96 2.52 -9.38 -8.14
CA TRP A 96 3.30 -10.60 -7.98
C TRP A 96 2.41 -11.86 -8.08
N THR A 97 1.22 -11.87 -7.47
CA THR A 97 0.25 -12.95 -7.60
C THR A 97 -0.18 -13.16 -9.06
N VAL A 98 -0.45 -12.09 -9.81
CA VAL A 98 -0.85 -12.19 -11.22
C VAL A 98 0.24 -12.88 -12.05
N VAL A 99 1.52 -12.56 -11.82
CA VAL A 99 2.63 -13.23 -12.49
C VAL A 99 2.70 -14.72 -12.14
N GLY A 100 2.57 -15.06 -10.85
CA GLY A 100 2.56 -16.47 -10.41
C GLY A 100 1.38 -17.27 -10.99
N VAL A 101 0.20 -16.66 -11.04
CA VAL A 101 -1.00 -17.26 -11.66
C VAL A 101 -0.81 -17.44 -13.16
N ALA A 102 -0.25 -16.46 -13.86
CA ALA A 102 0.05 -16.59 -15.28
C ALA A 102 1.04 -17.75 -15.56
N GLY A 103 2.07 -17.88 -14.74
CA GLY A 103 3.03 -19.00 -14.82
C GLY A 103 2.36 -20.35 -14.55
N LEU A 104 1.50 -20.43 -13.55
CA LEU A 104 0.72 -21.64 -13.25
C LEU A 104 -0.21 -22.04 -14.42
N PHE A 105 -0.93 -21.08 -15.01
CA PHE A 105 -1.76 -21.36 -16.19
C PHE A 105 -0.93 -21.81 -17.38
N ALA A 106 0.22 -21.18 -17.64
CA ALA A 106 1.13 -21.60 -18.71
C ALA A 106 1.58 -23.06 -18.51
N ALA A 107 1.99 -23.42 -17.29
CA ALA A 107 2.38 -24.78 -16.93
C ALA A 107 1.24 -25.80 -17.10
N LEU A 108 0.03 -25.48 -16.62
CA LEU A 108 -1.14 -26.36 -16.73
C LEU A 108 -1.61 -26.55 -18.17
N LEU A 109 -1.44 -25.54 -19.02
CA LEU A 109 -1.75 -25.61 -20.45
C LEU A 109 -0.64 -26.30 -21.26
N GLY A 110 0.47 -26.69 -20.62
CA GLY A 110 1.62 -27.29 -21.28
C GLY A 110 2.34 -26.32 -22.21
N TYR A 111 2.21 -25.01 -22.00
CA TYR A 111 2.91 -24.01 -22.79
C TYR A 111 4.42 -24.12 -22.55
N ARG A 112 5.16 -24.42 -23.60
CA ARG A 112 6.63 -24.38 -23.62
C ARG A 112 7.06 -23.27 -24.57
N SER A 113 7.94 -22.39 -24.11
CA SER A 113 8.47 -21.33 -24.96
C SER A 113 9.39 -21.93 -26.02
N GLU A 114 8.93 -22.02 -27.26
CA GLU A 114 9.75 -22.45 -28.41
C GLU A 114 10.69 -21.33 -28.90
N TYR A 115 10.64 -20.14 -28.29
CA TYR A 115 11.36 -18.94 -28.73
C TYR A 115 12.88 -18.94 -28.44
N GLY A 116 13.46 -20.08 -28.01
CA GLY A 116 14.90 -20.16 -27.72
C GLY A 116 15.33 -19.30 -26.54
N ILE A 117 14.42 -19.03 -25.59
CA ILE A 117 14.74 -18.28 -24.37
C ILE A 117 15.76 -19.08 -23.57
N HIS A 118 16.98 -18.55 -23.47
CA HIS A 118 17.99 -19.09 -22.57
C HIS A 118 17.69 -18.60 -21.15
N TRP A 119 17.53 -19.54 -20.22
CA TRP A 119 17.32 -19.26 -18.81
C TRP A 119 18.08 -20.28 -17.96
N SER A 120 18.04 -20.14 -16.63
CA SER A 120 18.74 -21.07 -15.73
C SER A 120 18.35 -22.53 -16.01
N GLU A 121 19.34 -23.41 -16.05
CA GLU A 121 19.14 -24.85 -16.12
C GLU A 121 18.27 -25.36 -14.96
N GLU A 122 17.52 -26.45 -15.19
CA GLU A 122 16.73 -27.14 -14.17
C GLU A 122 17.67 -27.72 -13.11
N GLY A 123 17.55 -27.26 -11.85
CA GLY A 123 18.40 -27.69 -10.74
C GLY A 123 17.91 -28.97 -10.05
N GLY A 124 16.77 -29.50 -10.50
CA GLY A 124 16.03 -30.57 -9.86
C GLY A 124 14.98 -30.02 -8.87
N LEU A 125 13.90 -30.78 -8.68
CA LEU A 125 12.67 -30.32 -8.02
C LEU A 125 12.87 -29.63 -6.66
N ALA A 126 13.80 -30.10 -5.81
CA ALA A 126 14.06 -29.47 -4.52
C ALA A 126 14.70 -28.08 -4.64
N VAL A 127 15.64 -27.91 -5.59
CA VAL A 127 16.30 -26.63 -5.89
C VAL A 127 15.31 -25.69 -6.58
N ASP A 128 14.48 -26.22 -7.47
CA ASP A 128 13.48 -25.44 -8.20
C ASP A 128 12.38 -24.94 -7.25
N ILE A 129 11.92 -25.76 -6.29
CA ILE A 129 11.01 -25.31 -5.22
C ILE A 129 11.64 -24.21 -4.38
N ALA A 130 12.88 -24.39 -3.92
CA ALA A 130 13.57 -23.37 -3.12
C ALA A 130 13.69 -22.05 -3.91
N THR A 131 14.07 -22.13 -5.18
CA THR A 131 14.21 -20.99 -6.07
C THR A 131 12.87 -20.32 -6.35
N SER A 132 11.77 -21.07 -6.46
CA SER A 132 10.42 -20.52 -6.70
C SER A 132 9.94 -19.57 -5.60
N THR A 133 10.42 -19.79 -4.37
CA THR A 133 10.10 -18.94 -3.22
C THR A 133 10.93 -17.67 -3.16
N ALA A 134 11.93 -17.51 -4.03
CA ALA A 134 12.83 -16.36 -4.09
C ALA A 134 12.20 -15.15 -4.82
N GLY A 135 10.93 -14.86 -4.55
CA GLY A 135 10.28 -13.67 -5.12
C GLY A 135 9.86 -13.80 -6.59
N LEU A 136 9.80 -12.66 -7.27
CA LEU A 136 9.44 -12.56 -8.69
C LEU A 136 10.40 -13.33 -9.59
N VAL A 137 11.71 -13.28 -9.31
CA VAL A 137 12.72 -14.08 -10.04
C VAL A 137 12.36 -15.56 -9.99
N GLY A 138 12.02 -16.07 -8.80
CA GLY A 138 11.57 -17.45 -8.62
C GLY A 138 10.31 -17.78 -9.43
N SER A 139 9.34 -16.86 -9.47
CA SER A 139 8.12 -17.02 -10.27
C SER A 139 8.40 -17.06 -11.78
N VAL A 140 9.31 -16.21 -12.27
CA VAL A 140 9.73 -16.23 -13.68
C VAL A 140 10.47 -17.52 -14.01
N THR A 141 11.39 -17.96 -13.14
CA THR A 141 12.10 -19.24 -13.29
C THR A 141 11.12 -20.41 -13.37
N ALA A 142 10.16 -20.49 -12.44
CA ALA A 142 9.12 -21.52 -12.44
C ALA A 142 8.28 -21.50 -13.72
N MET A 143 7.93 -20.31 -14.23
CA MET A 143 7.19 -20.14 -15.47
C MET A 143 8.00 -20.66 -16.69
N VAL A 144 9.30 -20.40 -16.73
CA VAL A 144 10.18 -20.87 -17.81
C VAL A 144 10.36 -22.38 -17.77
N HIS A 145 10.52 -22.97 -16.58
CA HIS A 145 10.62 -24.43 -16.41
C HIS A 145 9.29 -25.16 -16.65
N GLY A 146 8.16 -24.48 -16.52
CA GLY A 146 6.84 -25.03 -16.82
C GLY A 146 6.35 -26.08 -15.81
N ASP A 147 6.95 -26.18 -14.63
CA ASP A 147 6.49 -27.06 -13.57
C ASP A 147 5.36 -26.39 -12.77
N TRP A 148 4.16 -26.98 -12.84
CA TRP A 148 2.97 -26.46 -12.16
C TRP A 148 3.11 -26.46 -10.63
N LEU A 149 3.83 -27.44 -10.06
CA LEU A 149 4.01 -27.57 -8.62
C LEU A 149 4.90 -26.44 -8.10
N VAL A 150 5.98 -26.15 -8.83
CA VAL A 150 6.92 -25.07 -8.54
C VAL A 150 6.25 -23.70 -8.68
N ASN A 151 5.41 -23.51 -9.70
CA ASN A 151 4.60 -22.30 -9.86
C ASN A 151 3.59 -22.12 -8.71
N LEU A 152 2.96 -23.21 -8.27
CA LEU A 152 2.03 -23.18 -7.15
C LEU A 152 2.72 -22.77 -5.85
N THR A 153 3.89 -23.35 -5.55
CA THR A 153 4.65 -23.00 -4.33
C THR A 153 5.12 -21.55 -4.33
N GLY A 154 5.61 -21.04 -5.46
CA GLY A 154 6.02 -19.64 -5.60
C GLY A 154 4.87 -18.63 -5.44
N SER A 155 3.63 -19.05 -5.69
CA SER A 155 2.44 -18.20 -5.60
C SER A 155 1.83 -18.09 -4.20
N VAL A 156 2.23 -18.96 -3.26
CA VAL A 156 1.65 -19.00 -1.90
C VAL A 156 1.90 -17.70 -1.15
N LEU A 157 3.16 -17.25 -1.11
CA LEU A 157 3.55 -16.06 -0.35
C LEU A 157 2.83 -14.77 -0.83
N PRO A 158 2.83 -14.41 -2.13
CA PRO A 158 2.10 -13.22 -2.57
C PRO A 158 0.59 -13.34 -2.34
N ALA A 159 0.00 -14.53 -2.52
CA ALA A 159 -1.42 -14.73 -2.23
C ALA A 159 -1.76 -14.49 -0.74
N VAL A 160 -0.93 -14.99 0.19
CA VAL A 160 -1.11 -14.74 1.63
C VAL A 160 -1.02 -13.24 1.95
N ILE A 161 -0.06 -12.53 1.35
CA ILE A 161 0.07 -11.07 1.54
C ILE A 161 -1.20 -10.34 1.08
N VAL A 162 -1.75 -10.70 -0.09
CA VAL A 162 -3.00 -10.12 -0.61
C VAL A 162 -4.15 -10.37 0.37
N ILE A 163 -4.34 -11.61 0.83
CA ILE A 163 -5.44 -11.97 1.74
C ILE A 163 -5.34 -11.16 3.04
N LEU A 164 -4.14 -11.03 3.62
CA LEU A 164 -3.91 -10.22 4.81
C LEU A 164 -4.20 -8.75 4.54
N ALA A 165 -3.70 -8.19 3.44
CA ALA A 165 -3.90 -6.80 3.10
C ALA A 165 -5.39 -6.46 2.85
N VAL A 166 -6.16 -7.35 2.22
CA VAL A 166 -7.62 -7.16 2.07
C VAL A 166 -8.34 -7.23 3.42
N SER A 167 -7.93 -8.17 4.28
CA SER A 167 -8.58 -8.39 5.58
C SER A 167 -8.33 -7.25 6.57
N ALA A 168 -7.30 -6.44 6.36
CA ALA A 168 -6.91 -5.34 7.24
C ALA A 168 -7.79 -4.07 7.10
N THR A 169 -8.98 -4.18 6.50
CA THR A 169 -9.85 -3.01 6.24
C THR A 169 -10.26 -2.36 7.57
N PRO A 170 -10.16 -1.02 7.74
CA PRO A 170 -10.50 -0.38 8.99
C PRO A 170 -12.03 -0.44 9.14
N SER A 171 -12.50 -0.83 10.32
CA SER A 171 -13.91 -0.67 10.66
C SER A 171 -14.21 0.83 10.65
N ALA A 172 -15.02 1.30 9.70
CA ALA A 172 -15.44 2.68 9.65
C ALA A 172 -16.09 3.04 11.00
N ALA A 173 -15.49 3.98 11.74
CA ALA A 173 -16.09 4.46 12.97
C ALA A 173 -17.52 4.95 12.66
N PRO A 174 -18.51 4.68 13.53
CA PRO A 174 -19.85 5.20 13.34
C PRO A 174 -19.78 6.72 13.19
N SER A 175 -20.37 7.23 12.10
CA SER A 175 -20.40 8.66 11.84
C SER A 175 -20.99 9.40 13.04
N PRO A 176 -20.41 10.52 13.50
CA PRO A 176 -20.92 11.30 14.63
C PRO A 176 -22.26 12.02 14.34
N SER A 177 -22.96 11.65 13.26
CA SER A 177 -24.17 12.32 12.78
C SER A 177 -25.47 11.60 13.13
N THR A 178 -25.47 10.56 13.96
CA THR A 178 -26.72 10.03 14.51
C THR A 178 -27.08 10.85 15.75
N PRO A 179 -28.10 11.74 15.70
CA PRO A 179 -28.59 12.37 16.91
C PRO A 179 -29.12 11.28 17.84
N PRO A 180 -28.97 11.41 19.17
CA PRO A 180 -29.62 10.49 20.08
C PRO A 180 -31.13 10.49 19.80
N PRO A 181 -31.83 9.33 19.82
CA PRO A 181 -33.27 9.30 19.66
C PRO A 181 -33.86 10.20 20.74
N GLY A 182 -34.47 11.31 20.30
CA GLY A 182 -34.96 12.37 21.15
C GLY A 182 -35.91 11.82 22.20
N GLY A 183 -35.48 11.86 23.45
CA GLY A 183 -36.36 11.77 24.60
C GLY A 183 -37.20 13.04 24.64
N GLY A 184 -38.37 12.99 24.00
CA GLY A 184 -39.39 14.01 24.17
C GLY A 184 -39.99 13.88 25.56
N THR A 185 -39.76 14.88 26.41
CA THR A 185 -40.71 15.21 27.48
C THR A 185 -41.40 16.53 27.11
N PRO A 186 -42.73 16.62 27.32
CA PRO A 186 -43.50 17.78 26.89
C PRO A 186 -43.17 18.99 27.74
N ILE A 187 -43.01 20.12 27.05
CA ILE A 187 -43.17 21.48 27.56
C ILE A 187 -44.47 21.58 28.37
N ASP A 188 -44.35 21.87 29.66
CA ASP A 188 -45.23 22.82 30.34
C ASP A 188 -44.62 23.30 31.66
N GLU A 189 -44.92 24.57 31.95
CA GLU A 189 -44.91 25.21 33.27
C GLU A 189 -43.72 26.14 33.65
N VAL A 190 -43.96 27.44 33.39
CA VAL A 190 -43.78 28.61 34.32
C VAL A 190 -42.33 29.05 34.58
N VAL A 191 -41.90 30.27 34.22
CA VAL A 191 -42.25 31.56 34.84
C VAL A 191 -42.08 32.71 33.84
N ALA A 192 -43.09 33.58 33.79
CA ALA A 192 -43.01 34.91 33.19
C ALA A 192 -42.28 35.91 34.12
N SER A 193 -41.42 36.75 33.57
CA SER A 193 -41.60 38.21 33.73
C SER A 193 -40.75 39.05 32.77
N PRO A 194 -41.24 40.23 32.36
CA PRO A 194 -40.71 41.01 31.24
C PRO A 194 -39.92 42.22 31.73
N THR A 195 -38.85 42.63 31.03
CA THR A 195 -38.40 44.04 31.08
C THR A 195 -37.56 44.43 29.86
N ALA A 196 -38.06 45.46 29.17
CA ALA A 196 -37.39 46.53 28.39
C ALA A 196 -36.16 46.17 27.53
N GLY A 197 -36.14 46.38 26.21
CA GLY A 197 -36.60 47.60 25.53
C GLY A 197 -35.62 48.75 25.75
N GLY A 198 -34.46 48.71 25.09
CA GLY A 198 -33.50 49.82 25.04
C GLY A 198 -32.72 49.82 23.72
N PRO A 199 -32.41 51.00 23.12
CA PRO A 199 -32.18 51.14 21.69
C PRO A 199 -30.70 51.09 21.25
N VAL A 200 -30.54 50.86 19.96
CA VAL A 200 -29.33 50.92 19.12
C VAL A 200 -28.56 52.24 19.28
N PRO A 201 -27.22 52.20 19.15
CA PRO A 201 -26.50 53.27 18.45
C PRO A 201 -25.65 52.75 17.28
N ASP A 202 -25.88 53.37 16.11
CA ASP A 202 -24.98 53.45 14.97
C ASP A 202 -23.65 54.13 15.36
N ALA A 203 -22.53 53.67 14.79
CA ALA A 203 -21.45 54.54 14.27
C ALA A 203 -20.26 53.71 13.74
N ASP A 204 -20.16 53.68 12.41
CA ASP A 204 -19.03 54.18 11.65
C ASP A 204 -17.59 53.86 12.11
N SER A 205 -16.90 53.00 11.36
CA SER A 205 -15.45 53.09 11.13
C SER A 205 -15.00 52.24 9.94
N ARG A 206 -15.10 52.81 8.73
CA ARG A 206 -14.23 52.45 7.59
C ARG A 206 -12.89 53.24 7.70
N PRO A 207 -11.88 53.05 6.82
CA PRO A 207 -11.08 51.84 6.58
C PRO A 207 -9.56 52.17 6.52
N THR A 208 -8.66 51.46 7.21
CA THR A 208 -7.22 51.82 7.20
C THR A 208 -6.34 50.87 6.37
N ALA A 209 -6.05 51.32 5.14
CA ALA A 209 -4.74 51.43 4.48
C ALA A 209 -3.74 50.24 4.38
N LYS A 210 -3.89 49.12 5.09
CA LYS A 210 -2.86 48.06 5.12
C LYS A 210 -2.90 47.12 3.90
N TRP A 211 -4.07 46.96 3.28
CA TRP A 211 -4.28 45.95 2.23
C TRP A 211 -3.84 46.35 0.82
N ARG A 212 -3.71 47.64 0.51
CA ARG A 212 -3.31 48.09 -0.84
C ARG A 212 -1.83 47.89 -1.16
N ARG A 213 -0.95 47.70 -0.17
CA ARG A 213 0.50 47.44 -0.41
C ARG A 213 0.82 45.97 -0.69
N LEU A 214 -0.04 45.04 -0.30
CA LEU A 214 0.22 43.60 -0.49
C LEU A 214 -0.09 43.11 -1.92
N ILE A 215 -0.99 43.78 -2.64
CA ILE A 215 -1.38 43.35 -4.00
C ILE A 215 -0.36 43.78 -5.06
N ARG A 216 0.44 44.84 -4.85
CA ARG A 216 1.47 45.25 -5.84
C ARG A 216 2.74 44.40 -5.84
N ARG A 217 3.01 43.60 -4.81
CA ARG A 217 4.24 42.78 -4.75
C ARG A 217 4.15 41.43 -5.49
N ARG A 218 2.98 41.03 -5.98
CA ARG A 218 2.78 39.77 -6.72
C ARG A 218 2.82 39.89 -8.25
N ALA A 219 3.01 41.09 -8.80
CA ALA A 219 3.06 41.31 -10.25
C ALA A 219 4.49 41.48 -10.81
N ALA A 220 5.53 41.21 -10.01
CA ALA A 220 6.94 41.43 -10.40
C ALA A 220 7.86 40.25 -10.04
N ARG A 221 7.33 39.03 -10.02
CA ARG A 221 8.12 37.79 -9.99
C ARG A 221 7.55 36.80 -10.99
#